data_AF-A0A5E4HNK4-F1
#
_entry.id   AF-A0A5E4HNK4-F1
#
_cell.length_a   1.000
_cell.length_b   1.000
_cell.length_c   1.000
_cell.angle_alpha   90.00
_cell.angle_beta   90.00
_cell.angle_gamma   90.00
#
_symmetry.space_group_name_H-M   'P 1'
#
loop_
_entity.id
_entity.type
_entity.pdbx_description
1 polymer ?
#
loop_
_entity_poly.entity_id
_entity_poly.type
_entity_poly.pdbx_seq_one_letter_code
_entity_poly.pdbx_strand_id
1 'polypeptide(L)'
;MSVEIEKREFKGALKLIAACRDELGIPMHYDIHKVCKSLGITAMPTAEVISALKERGFQASRTHFTGISFKTDASMEEIKRVVLGLVKSE
;
A
#
# COMPACT_ATOMS: atom_id res chain seq x y z
N MET A 1 34.42 19.54 -3.16
CA MET A 1 33.88 18.64 -2.11
C MET A 1 32.61 19.20 -1.46
N SER A 2 31.81 20.01 -2.16
CA SER A 2 30.64 20.70 -1.56
C SER A 2 29.32 20.29 -2.22
N VAL A 3 29.35 19.92 -3.50
CA VAL A 3 28.15 19.54 -4.29
C VAL A 3 27.57 18.17 -3.88
N GLU A 4 28.37 17.30 -3.26
CA GLU A 4 27.96 15.94 -2.90
C GLU A 4 27.31 15.84 -1.51
N ILE A 5 27.53 16.86 -0.66
CA ILE A 5 26.95 16.94 0.69
C ILE A 5 25.50 17.44 0.60
N GLU A 6 25.20 18.44 -0.25
CA GLU A 6 23.83 18.92 -0.50
C GLU A 6 22.88 17.83 -1.02
N LYS A 7 23.37 16.89 -1.84
CA LYS A 7 22.53 15.81 -2.41
C LYS A 7 22.08 14.78 -1.37
N ARG A 8 22.76 14.65 -0.22
CA ARG A 8 22.37 13.68 0.82
C ARG A 8 21.18 14.17 1.64
N GLU A 9 21.05 15.47 1.89
CA GLU A 9 20.03 16.03 2.77
C GLU A 9 18.62 15.97 2.18
N PHE A 10 18.47 16.05 0.86
CA PHE A 10 17.15 16.04 0.20
C PHE A 10 16.67 14.67 -0.26
N LYS A 11 17.46 13.61 -0.10
CA LYS A 11 17.10 12.28 -0.61
C LYS A 11 15.85 11.71 0.08
N GLY A 12 15.64 12.05 1.35
CA GLY A 12 14.42 11.72 2.10
C GLY A 12 13.20 12.51 1.62
N ALA A 13 13.37 13.82 1.41
CA ALA A 13 12.31 14.70 0.90
C ALA A 13 11.85 14.28 -0.51
N LEU A 14 12.79 13.96 -1.40
CA LEU A 14 12.48 13.47 -2.75
C LEU A 14 11.71 12.15 -2.72
N LYS A 15 12.06 11.22 -1.81
CA LYS A 15 11.30 9.97 -1.63
C LYS A 15 9.89 10.22 -1.14
N LEU A 16 9.71 11.15 -0.20
CA LEU A 16 8.40 11.51 0.33
C LEU A 16 7.52 12.13 -0.79
N ILE A 17 8.06 13.11 -1.53
CA ILE A 17 7.34 13.77 -2.63
C ILE A 17 6.99 12.79 -3.75
N ALA A 18 7.90 11.88 -4.11
CA ALA A 18 7.61 10.86 -5.10
C ALA A 18 6.45 9.95 -4.65
N ALA A 19 6.46 9.55 -3.38
CA ALA A 19 5.35 8.79 -2.83
C ALA A 19 4.05 9.63 -2.83
N CYS A 20 4.11 10.97 -2.62
CA CYS A 20 2.96 11.90 -2.70
C CYS A 20 2.32 11.94 -4.05
N ARG A 21 3.15 12.01 -5.06
CA ARG A 21 2.66 12.02 -6.42
C ARG A 21 2.01 10.69 -6.81
N ASP A 22 2.56 9.58 -6.35
CA ASP A 22 2.16 8.24 -6.80
C ASP A 22 1.03 7.63 -5.93
N GLU A 23 0.58 8.34 -4.89
CA GLU A 23 -0.55 7.94 -4.05
C GLU A 23 -1.89 8.36 -4.66
N LEU A 24 -2.88 7.47 -4.59
CA LEU A 24 -4.26 7.78 -4.96
C LEU A 24 -4.80 8.96 -4.15
N GLY A 25 -5.45 9.91 -4.84
CA GLY A 25 -6.15 11.07 -4.27
C GLY A 25 -7.44 10.72 -3.50
N ILE A 26 -7.49 9.54 -2.88
CA ILE A 26 -8.63 9.06 -2.10
C ILE A 26 -8.36 9.39 -0.63
N PRO A 27 -9.34 9.96 0.12
CA PRO A 27 -9.14 10.35 1.51
C PRO A 27 -8.97 9.17 2.48
N MET A 28 -9.51 7.99 2.12
CA MET A 28 -9.46 6.79 2.95
C MET A 28 -8.27 5.90 2.60
N HIS A 29 -7.66 5.31 3.63
CA HIS A 29 -6.63 4.29 3.52
C HIS A 29 -7.04 3.06 4.35
N TYR A 30 -6.53 1.90 3.94
CA TYR A 30 -6.72 0.63 4.62
C TYR A 30 -5.39 0.15 5.19
N ASP A 31 -5.45 -0.53 6.32
CA ASP A 31 -4.31 -1.14 7.00
C ASP A 31 -4.43 -2.66 6.88
N ILE A 32 -3.43 -3.30 6.26
CA ILE A 32 -3.48 -4.74 6.02
C ILE A 32 -3.50 -5.55 7.32
N HIS A 33 -2.83 -5.11 8.38
CA HIS A 33 -2.87 -5.80 9.67
C HIS A 33 -4.27 -5.76 10.27
N LYS A 34 -4.99 -4.63 10.14
CA LYS A 34 -6.38 -4.53 10.60
C LYS A 34 -7.31 -5.40 9.77
N VAL A 35 -7.12 -5.45 8.46
CA VAL A 35 -7.89 -6.32 7.55
C VAL A 35 -7.66 -7.79 7.92
N CYS A 36 -6.40 -8.24 7.99
CA CYS A 36 -6.03 -9.60 8.38
C CYS A 36 -6.57 -9.98 9.76
N LYS A 37 -6.44 -9.08 10.75
CA LYS A 37 -6.98 -9.28 12.10
C LYS A 37 -8.50 -9.45 12.10
N SER A 38 -9.22 -8.68 11.27
CA SER A 38 -10.68 -8.81 11.14
C SER A 38 -11.13 -10.13 10.50
N LEU A 39 -10.23 -10.78 9.76
CA LEU A 39 -10.45 -12.05 9.08
C LEU A 39 -9.88 -13.25 9.85
N GLY A 40 -9.13 -13.02 10.95
CA GLY A 40 -8.49 -14.08 11.73
C GLY A 40 -7.31 -14.76 11.04
N ILE A 41 -6.66 -14.07 10.09
CA ILE A 41 -5.54 -14.61 9.31
C ILE A 41 -4.21 -13.94 9.67
N THR A 42 -3.10 -14.60 9.33
CA THR A 42 -1.75 -14.06 9.47
C THR A 42 -1.56 -12.80 8.62
N ALA A 43 -0.74 -11.87 9.11
CA ALA A 43 -0.40 -10.66 8.36
C ALA A 43 0.32 -11.01 7.07
N MET A 44 -0.11 -10.40 5.97
CA MET A 44 0.45 -10.63 4.64
C MET A 44 1.09 -9.36 4.07
N PRO A 45 2.01 -9.47 3.10
CA PRO A 45 2.65 -8.30 2.52
C PRO A 45 1.65 -7.41 1.78
N THR A 46 1.60 -6.12 2.11
CA THR A 46 0.76 -5.12 1.43
C THR A 46 0.98 -5.11 -0.09
N ALA A 47 2.20 -5.45 -0.54
CA ALA A 47 2.55 -5.53 -1.95
C ALA A 47 1.68 -6.56 -2.70
N GLU A 48 1.47 -7.73 -2.11
CA GLU A 48 0.70 -8.83 -2.72
C GLU A 48 -0.76 -8.45 -2.83
N VAL A 49 -1.31 -7.81 -1.78
CA VAL A 49 -2.69 -7.32 -1.78
C VAL A 49 -2.91 -6.25 -2.85
N ILE A 50 -1.96 -5.32 -3.00
CA ILE A 50 -2.02 -4.30 -4.05
C ILE A 50 -1.96 -4.94 -5.44
N SER A 51 -1.08 -5.91 -5.65
CA SER A 51 -1.00 -6.63 -6.94
C SER A 51 -2.30 -7.35 -7.23
N ALA A 52 -2.84 -8.10 -6.27
CA ALA A 52 -4.08 -8.84 -6.45
C ALA A 52 -5.31 -7.94 -6.68
N LEU A 53 -5.35 -6.76 -6.05
CA LEU A 53 -6.37 -5.75 -6.32
C LEU A 53 -6.26 -5.23 -7.76
N LYS A 54 -5.05 -4.93 -8.23
CA LYS A 54 -4.80 -4.49 -9.61
C LYS A 54 -5.13 -5.55 -10.64
N GLU A 55 -4.81 -6.81 -10.38
CA GLU A 55 -5.16 -7.95 -11.24
C GLU A 55 -6.68 -8.12 -11.40
N ARG A 56 -7.45 -7.73 -10.39
CA ARG A 56 -8.92 -7.70 -10.45
C ARG A 56 -9.50 -6.40 -11.04
N GLY A 57 -8.65 -5.48 -11.50
CA GLY A 57 -9.06 -4.23 -12.14
C GLY A 57 -9.30 -3.06 -11.19
N PHE A 58 -8.98 -3.20 -9.90
CA PHE A 58 -9.07 -2.10 -8.93
C PHE A 58 -7.82 -1.23 -8.97
N GLN A 59 -8.01 0.06 -8.69
CA GLN A 59 -6.88 0.94 -8.42
C GLN A 59 -6.39 0.68 -7.01
N ALA A 60 -5.09 0.41 -6.87
CA ALA A 60 -4.46 0.26 -5.57
C ALA A 60 -3.07 0.90 -5.56
N SER A 61 -2.78 1.67 -4.52
CA SER A 61 -1.48 2.30 -4.30
C SER A 61 -1.03 2.10 -2.87
N ARG A 62 0.29 2.12 -2.63
CA ARG A 62 0.79 2.27 -1.26
C ARG A 62 0.45 3.67 -0.75
N THR A 63 0.37 3.79 0.57
CA THR A 63 0.46 5.09 1.22
C THR A 63 1.90 5.44 1.51
N HIS A 64 2.20 6.72 1.69
CA HIS A 64 3.53 7.12 2.12
C HIS A 64 3.65 7.26 3.64
N PHE A 65 2.51 7.20 4.33
CA PHE A 65 2.48 7.21 5.79
C PHE A 65 3.16 5.96 6.32
N THR A 66 2.82 4.78 5.79
CA THR A 66 3.36 3.51 6.27
C THR A 66 3.46 2.47 5.14
N GLY A 67 4.38 1.52 5.27
CA GLY A 67 4.50 0.38 4.35
C GLY A 67 3.38 -0.67 4.48
N ILE A 68 2.58 -0.57 5.55
CA ILE A 68 1.48 -1.50 5.87
C ILE A 68 0.10 -0.99 5.43
N SER A 69 0.02 0.28 5.02
CA SER A 69 -1.22 0.90 4.57
C SER A 69 -1.23 1.10 3.06
N PHE A 70 -2.42 0.93 2.47
CA PHE A 70 -2.67 1.10 1.05
C PHE A 70 -3.99 1.85 0.82
N LYS A 71 -4.11 2.49 -0.34
CA LYS A 71 -5.36 3.06 -0.83
C LYS A 71 -5.89 2.21 -1.95
N THR A 72 -7.20 2.10 -2.03
CA THR A 72 -7.87 1.46 -3.15
C THR A 72 -9.26 2.04 -3.34
N ASP A 73 -9.77 1.95 -4.58
CA ASP A 73 -11.17 2.20 -4.91
C ASP A 73 -12.08 0.99 -4.63
N ALA A 74 -11.51 -0.16 -4.25
CA ALA A 74 -12.25 -1.34 -3.84
C ALA A 74 -13.01 -1.12 -2.51
N SER A 75 -14.21 -1.71 -2.42
CA SER A 75 -14.97 -1.74 -1.17
C SER A 75 -14.32 -2.67 -0.14
N MET A 76 -14.65 -2.50 1.14
CA MET A 76 -14.16 -3.38 2.20
C MET A 76 -14.50 -4.86 1.96
N GLU A 77 -15.63 -5.16 1.32
CA GLU A 77 -16.02 -6.53 0.96
C GLU A 77 -15.12 -7.11 -0.13
N GLU A 78 -14.79 -6.32 -1.16
CA GLU A 78 -13.85 -6.72 -2.20
C GLU A 78 -12.45 -6.96 -1.65
N ILE A 79 -11.97 -6.06 -0.78
CA ILE A 79 -10.68 -6.22 -0.12
C ILE A 79 -10.63 -7.55 0.65
N LYS A 80 -11.67 -7.86 1.43
CA LYS A 80 -11.75 -9.15 2.15
C LYS A 80 -11.76 -10.33 1.19
N ARG A 81 -12.49 -10.26 0.07
CA ARG A 81 -12.51 -11.32 -0.96
C ARG A 81 -11.15 -11.51 -1.63
N VAL A 82 -10.40 -10.44 -1.86
CA VAL A 82 -9.02 -10.52 -2.39
C VAL A 82 -8.12 -11.22 -1.40
N VAL A 83 -8.11 -10.73 -0.16
CA VAL A 83 -7.26 -11.25 0.91
C VAL A 83 -7.55 -12.74 1.20
N LEU A 84 -8.81 -13.15 1.26
CA LEU A 84 -9.19 -14.55 1.42
C LEU A 84 -8.82 -15.42 0.21
N GLY A 85 -8.78 -14.84 -1.00
CA GLY A 85 -8.35 -15.53 -2.20
C GLY A 85 -6.86 -15.87 -2.15
N LEU A 86 -6.03 -14.93 -1.67
CA LEU A 86 -4.59 -15.12 -1.52
C LEU A 86 -4.24 -16.23 -0.52
N VAL A 87 -4.94 -16.29 0.62
CA VAL A 87 -4.71 -17.34 1.64
C VAL A 87 -5.07 -18.75 1.14
N LYS A 88 -6.00 -18.87 0.18
CA LYS A 88 -6.40 -20.16 -0.40
C LYS A 88 -5.48 -20.63 -1.53
N SER A 89 -4.55 -19.78 -1.97
CA SER A 89 -3.59 -20.11 -3.03
C SER A 89 -2.23 -20.59 -2.49
N GLU A 90 -2.07 -20.66 -1.16
CA GLU A 90 -0.96 -21.30 -0.44
C GLU A 90 -1.30 -22.72 0.04
#